data_AF-A0A021WWW7-F1
#
_entry.id   AF-A0A021WWW7-F1
#
_cell.length_a   1.000
_cell.length_b   1.000
_cell.length_c   1.000
_cell.angle_alpha   90.00
_cell.angle_beta   90.00
_cell.angle_gamma   90.00
#
_symmetry.space_group_name_H-M   'P 1'
#
loop_
_entity.id
_entity.type
_entity.pdbx_description
1 polymer ?
#
loop_
_entity_poly.entity_id
_entity_poly.type
_entity_poly.pdbx_seq_one_letter_code
_entity_poly.pdbx_strand_id
1 'polypeptide(L)'
;MTLKIPLPELQQSWHRSYFARIDVVDCAHLKLVLPARKDVVRDAIYVALLEEITRLFFRMIAAGGAHSLRFKDYQLGRTLGIDLKEAAPLLRPYSPSCADTDRSVVLAPASVERDAFVFEGEGPLEDQTFARAIARLDSAPALFDPHQAFAGYAWYDALRRIQIRSYRMEIDGATEENQPFDLFGANGRPDRLEVVLDVSGSEETEWVLETDLIVQGPDHGALDEVEILVTKRSAITPSGLTAFLVDALYSPSDDAEAGSDEQQERWFSDEAEDLSIALLETAHAADLNAIVRVVERELIWRVPREDAILIRIEHRKISVEGLSPPVGVSSAPRATT
;
A
#
# COMPACT_ATOMS: atom_id res chain seq x y z
N MET A 1 -38.09 -23.17 -13.26
CA MET A 1 -37.53 -22.40 -14.39
C MET A 1 -36.77 -21.23 -13.80
N THR A 2 -35.48 -21.06 -14.09
CA THR A 2 -34.71 -19.94 -13.54
C THR A 2 -34.82 -18.74 -14.47
N LEU A 3 -35.55 -17.71 -14.05
CA LEU A 3 -35.67 -16.46 -14.81
C LEU A 3 -34.43 -15.60 -14.59
N LYS A 4 -33.84 -15.07 -15.67
CA LYS A 4 -32.78 -14.08 -15.57
C LYS A 4 -33.42 -12.72 -15.35
N ILE A 5 -33.55 -12.34 -14.08
CA ILE A 5 -34.06 -11.03 -13.69
C ILE A 5 -32.90 -10.24 -13.08
N PRO A 6 -32.48 -9.10 -13.67
CA PRO A 6 -31.59 -8.20 -12.97
C PRO A 6 -32.38 -7.59 -11.82
N LEU A 7 -32.00 -7.95 -10.61
CA LEU A 7 -32.62 -7.47 -9.38
C LEU A 7 -31.71 -6.48 -8.67
N PRO A 8 -32.26 -5.59 -7.84
CA PRO A 8 -31.44 -4.64 -7.12
C PRO A 8 -30.54 -5.38 -6.13
N GLU A 9 -29.36 -4.82 -5.92
CA GLU A 9 -28.42 -5.22 -4.87
C GLU A 9 -28.12 -3.97 -4.05
N LEU A 10 -27.98 -4.12 -2.74
CA LEU A 10 -27.62 -3.03 -1.85
C LEU A 10 -26.38 -3.41 -1.06
N GLN A 11 -25.27 -2.79 -1.41
CA GLN A 11 -23.98 -3.02 -0.77
C GLN A 11 -23.76 -2.05 0.37
N GLN A 12 -23.05 -2.52 1.39
CA GLN A 12 -22.57 -1.71 2.50
C GLN A 12 -21.05 -1.87 2.60
N SER A 13 -20.34 -0.83 3.04
CA SER A 13 -18.87 -0.89 3.12
C SER A 13 -18.38 -1.90 4.16
N TRP A 14 -18.99 -1.87 5.35
CA TRP A 14 -18.52 -2.60 6.55
C TRP A 14 -19.53 -3.63 7.07
N HIS A 15 -20.77 -3.53 6.62
CA HIS A 15 -21.89 -4.34 7.07
C HIS A 15 -22.37 -5.27 5.95
N ARG A 16 -23.37 -6.11 6.24
CA ARG A 16 -23.88 -7.10 5.28
C ARG A 16 -24.49 -6.43 4.05
N SER A 17 -24.13 -6.92 2.88
CA SER A 17 -24.81 -6.60 1.61
C SER A 17 -26.10 -7.41 1.47
N TYR A 18 -27.10 -6.83 0.80
CA TYR A 18 -28.39 -7.46 0.55
C TYR A 18 -28.57 -7.74 -0.94
N PHE A 19 -29.08 -8.93 -1.24
CA PHE A 19 -29.35 -9.40 -2.59
C PHE A 19 -30.76 -9.98 -2.62
N ALA A 20 -31.49 -9.73 -3.71
CA ALA A 20 -32.82 -10.30 -3.90
C ALA A 20 -32.75 -11.53 -4.81
N ARG A 21 -33.57 -12.53 -4.48
CA ARG A 21 -33.91 -13.63 -5.37
C ARG A 21 -35.42 -13.74 -5.38
N ILE A 22 -35.98 -13.97 -6.57
CA ILE A 22 -37.43 -14.12 -6.74
C ILE A 22 -37.71 -15.55 -7.12
N ASP A 23 -38.65 -16.15 -6.41
CA ASP A 23 -39.34 -17.36 -6.84
C ASP A 23 -40.77 -17.00 -7.22
N VAL A 24 -41.20 -17.40 -8.42
CA VAL A 24 -42.50 -17.04 -8.98
C VAL A 24 -43.40 -18.26 -8.93
N VAL A 25 -44.28 -18.31 -7.93
CA VAL A 25 -45.28 -19.39 -7.76
C VAL A 25 -46.50 -19.11 -8.64
N ASP A 26 -47.05 -17.89 -8.57
CA ASP A 26 -48.14 -17.41 -9.40
C ASP A 26 -48.00 -15.89 -9.60
N CYS A 27 -48.02 -15.43 -10.85
CA CYS A 27 -48.03 -14.01 -11.18
C CYS A 27 -48.56 -13.76 -12.61
N ALA A 28 -49.86 -13.49 -12.73
CA ALA A 28 -50.52 -13.20 -14.01
C ALA A 28 -50.01 -11.91 -14.70
N HIS A 29 -49.38 -11.02 -13.92
CA HIS A 29 -48.98 -9.69 -14.36
C HIS A 29 -47.49 -9.61 -14.78
N LEU A 30 -46.67 -10.59 -14.41
CA LEU A 30 -45.26 -10.66 -14.84
C LEU A 30 -45.18 -11.20 -16.27
N LYS A 31 -44.92 -10.33 -17.23
CA LYS A 31 -44.80 -10.72 -18.64
C LYS A 31 -43.39 -11.20 -18.96
N LEU A 32 -43.29 -12.25 -19.78
CA LEU A 32 -42.02 -12.82 -20.23
C LEU A 32 -41.76 -12.49 -21.70
N VAL A 33 -40.50 -12.24 -22.04
CA VAL A 33 -40.06 -11.94 -23.42
C VAL A 33 -40.23 -13.18 -24.30
N LEU A 34 -40.97 -13.03 -25.39
CA LEU A 34 -41.14 -14.08 -26.40
C LEU A 34 -39.95 -14.13 -27.36
N PRO A 35 -39.65 -15.28 -27.99
CA PRO A 35 -40.34 -16.58 -27.86
C PRO A 35 -39.80 -17.44 -26.71
N ALA A 36 -38.57 -17.20 -26.24
CA ALA A 36 -37.85 -18.08 -25.32
C ALA A 36 -38.34 -18.03 -23.86
N ARG A 37 -39.11 -17.01 -23.47
CA ARG A 37 -39.69 -16.79 -22.12
C ARG A 37 -38.69 -16.79 -20.97
N LYS A 38 -37.40 -16.60 -21.25
CA LYS A 38 -36.32 -16.65 -20.25
C LYS A 38 -36.06 -15.32 -19.53
N ASP A 39 -36.60 -14.23 -20.07
CA ASP A 39 -36.40 -12.85 -19.60
C ASP A 39 -37.74 -12.18 -19.26
N VAL A 40 -37.74 -11.24 -18.31
CA VAL A 40 -38.92 -10.46 -17.91
C VAL A 40 -39.06 -9.19 -18.76
N VAL A 41 -40.29 -8.84 -19.13
CA VAL A 41 -40.60 -7.58 -19.80
C VAL A 41 -40.48 -6.43 -18.79
N ARG A 42 -39.72 -5.38 -19.16
CA ARG A 42 -39.50 -4.19 -18.32
C ARG A 42 -40.67 -3.22 -18.42
N ASP A 43 -41.81 -3.59 -17.86
CA ASP A 43 -43.01 -2.74 -17.79
C ASP A 43 -43.15 -2.05 -16.41
N ALA A 44 -44.26 -1.34 -16.21
CA ALA A 44 -44.51 -0.62 -14.96
C ALA A 44 -44.56 -1.55 -13.73
N ILE A 45 -44.98 -2.80 -13.89
CA ILE A 45 -45.03 -3.79 -12.81
C ILE A 45 -43.61 -4.22 -12.43
N TYR A 46 -42.75 -4.42 -13.43
CA TYR A 46 -41.34 -4.69 -13.17
C TYR A 46 -40.67 -3.53 -12.42
N VAL A 47 -40.93 -2.27 -12.81
CA VAL A 47 -40.38 -1.10 -12.10
C VAL A 47 -40.89 -1.03 -10.66
N ALA A 48 -42.18 -1.24 -10.43
CA ALA A 48 -42.76 -1.26 -9.08
C ALA A 48 -42.18 -2.39 -8.22
N LEU A 49 -41.94 -3.57 -8.79
CA LEU A 49 -41.29 -4.69 -8.13
C LEU A 49 -39.85 -4.33 -7.68
N LEU A 50 -39.06 -3.71 -8.57
CA LEU A 50 -37.71 -3.26 -8.21
C LEU A 50 -37.75 -2.23 -7.07
N GLU A 51 -38.67 -1.25 -7.14
CA GLU A 51 -38.81 -0.25 -6.09
C GLU A 51 -39.20 -0.87 -4.74
N GLU A 52 -40.14 -1.81 -4.71
CA GLU A 52 -40.53 -2.49 -3.47
C GLU A 52 -39.40 -3.36 -2.89
N ILE A 53 -38.62 -4.03 -3.74
CA ILE A 53 -37.41 -4.76 -3.30
C ILE A 53 -36.41 -3.79 -2.67
N THR A 54 -36.16 -2.65 -3.32
CA THR A 54 -35.26 -1.61 -2.78
C THR A 54 -35.78 -1.05 -1.46
N ARG A 55 -37.08 -0.75 -1.35
CA ARG A 55 -37.72 -0.34 -0.08
C ARG A 55 -37.55 -1.40 1.00
N LEU A 56 -37.69 -2.68 0.66
CA LEU A 56 -37.50 -3.79 1.60
C LEU A 56 -36.07 -3.80 2.16
N PHE A 57 -35.05 -3.66 1.31
CA PHE A 57 -33.65 -3.60 1.78
C PHE A 57 -33.44 -2.46 2.78
N PHE A 58 -33.93 -1.25 2.48
CA PHE A 58 -33.79 -0.12 3.39
C PHE A 58 -34.56 -0.32 4.70
N ARG A 59 -35.75 -0.93 4.66
CA ARG A 59 -36.49 -1.31 5.90
C ARG A 59 -35.70 -2.32 6.74
N MET A 60 -35.07 -3.31 6.09
CA MET A 60 -34.23 -4.28 6.79
C MET A 60 -33.01 -3.63 7.44
N ILE A 61 -32.38 -2.67 6.76
CA ILE A 61 -31.26 -1.89 7.32
C ILE A 61 -31.73 -1.03 8.50
N ALA A 62 -32.83 -0.29 8.35
CA ALA A 62 -33.39 0.54 9.42
C ALA A 62 -33.74 -0.30 10.67
N ALA A 63 -34.30 -1.49 10.48
CA ALA A 63 -34.59 -2.42 11.57
C ALA A 63 -33.33 -3.05 12.20
N GLY A 64 -32.26 -3.22 11.41
CA GLY A 64 -30.98 -3.75 11.86
C GLY A 64 -30.15 -2.77 12.70
N GLY A 65 -30.42 -1.47 12.59
CA GLY A 65 -29.75 -0.42 13.36
C GLY A 65 -28.53 0.16 12.64
N ALA A 66 -27.32 -0.10 13.15
CA ALA A 66 -26.09 0.42 12.59
C ALA A 66 -25.86 -0.08 11.14
N HIS A 67 -25.37 0.80 10.28
CA HIS A 67 -25.17 0.52 8.87
C HIS A 67 -23.98 1.31 8.30
N SER A 68 -23.56 0.96 7.08
CA SER A 68 -22.43 1.60 6.37
C SER A 68 -22.80 1.79 4.90
N LEU A 69 -23.97 2.39 4.68
CA LEU A 69 -24.45 2.71 3.34
C LEU A 69 -23.64 3.86 2.77
N ARG A 70 -23.40 3.83 1.46
CA ARG A 70 -22.91 5.00 0.74
C ARG A 70 -23.92 6.14 0.91
N PHE A 71 -23.46 7.39 0.96
CA PHE A 71 -24.33 8.54 1.21
C PHE A 71 -25.46 8.65 0.18
N LYS A 72 -25.15 8.40 -1.10
CA LYS A 72 -26.14 8.28 -2.18
C LYS A 72 -27.27 7.30 -1.86
N ASP A 73 -26.94 6.12 -1.35
CA ASP A 73 -27.93 5.07 -1.07
C ASP A 73 -28.74 5.41 0.19
N TYR A 74 -28.11 6.05 1.18
CA TYR A 74 -28.79 6.64 2.31
C TYR A 74 -29.84 7.68 1.87
N GLN A 75 -29.47 8.62 1.00
CA GLN A 75 -30.40 9.62 0.44
C GLN A 75 -31.54 8.96 -0.36
N LEU A 76 -31.25 7.91 -1.14
CA LEU A 76 -32.26 7.15 -1.84
C LEU A 76 -33.27 6.53 -0.87
N GLY A 77 -32.80 5.87 0.20
CA GLY A 77 -33.66 5.29 1.21
C GLY A 77 -34.56 6.32 1.90
N ARG A 78 -34.02 7.51 2.21
CA ARG A 78 -34.79 8.65 2.76
C ARG A 78 -35.85 9.16 1.77
N THR A 79 -35.51 9.25 0.49
CA THR A 79 -36.44 9.67 -0.58
C THR A 79 -37.59 8.68 -0.75
N LEU A 80 -37.32 7.40 -0.53
CA LEU A 80 -38.36 6.36 -0.46
C LEU A 80 -39.17 6.39 0.84
N GLY A 81 -38.99 7.39 1.71
CA GLY A 81 -39.74 7.55 2.94
C GLY A 81 -39.36 6.57 4.06
N ILE A 82 -38.16 5.96 3.98
CA ILE A 82 -37.63 5.13 5.05
C ILE A 82 -36.84 6.01 6.03
N ASP A 83 -37.17 5.93 7.32
CA ASP A 83 -36.45 6.65 8.36
C ASP A 83 -35.11 5.97 8.67
N LEU A 84 -34.09 6.29 7.87
CA LEU A 84 -32.71 5.89 8.10
C LEU A 84 -31.99 6.95 8.95
N LYS A 85 -31.22 6.48 9.93
CA LYS A 85 -30.20 7.30 10.62
C LYS A 85 -28.98 7.46 9.73
N GLU A 86 -28.05 8.34 10.08
CA GLU A 86 -26.75 8.37 9.40
C GLU A 86 -25.98 7.06 9.61
N ALA A 87 -25.08 6.74 8.68
CA ALA A 87 -24.19 5.58 8.81
C ALA A 87 -23.39 5.65 10.12
N ALA A 88 -23.03 4.48 10.66
CA ALA A 88 -22.18 4.40 11.83
C ALA A 88 -20.83 5.08 11.54
N PRO A 89 -20.26 5.84 12.50
CA PRO A 89 -18.98 6.53 12.35
C PRO A 89 -17.83 5.53 12.42
N LEU A 90 -17.67 4.76 11.34
CA LEU A 90 -16.70 3.70 11.18
C LEU A 90 -15.86 3.97 9.94
N LEU A 91 -14.55 4.05 10.12
CA LEU A 91 -13.58 4.16 9.03
C LEU A 91 -12.47 3.14 9.23
N ARG A 92 -11.73 2.84 8.16
CA ARG A 92 -10.53 2.03 8.26
C ARG A 92 -9.43 2.86 8.91
N PRO A 93 -8.79 2.38 10.00
CA PRO A 93 -7.61 3.04 10.54
C PRO A 93 -6.53 3.16 9.46
N TYR A 94 -5.79 4.27 9.47
CA TYR A 94 -4.74 4.53 8.50
C TYR A 94 -3.68 3.43 8.55
N SER A 95 -3.31 2.95 7.37
CA SER A 95 -2.12 2.14 7.13
C SER A 95 -1.48 2.67 5.86
N PRO A 96 -0.15 2.89 5.84
CA PRO A 96 0.49 3.37 4.62
C PRO A 96 0.28 2.36 3.49
N SER A 97 -0.03 2.86 2.29
CA SER A 97 -0.09 2.03 1.10
C SER A 97 1.30 1.58 0.67
N CYS A 98 1.33 0.44 -0.02
CA CYS A 98 2.52 -0.06 -0.71
C CYS A 98 2.35 0.12 -2.22
N ALA A 99 3.45 0.31 -2.95
CA ALA A 99 3.45 0.39 -4.41
C ALA A 99 2.87 -0.89 -5.04
N ASP A 100 3.25 -2.05 -4.53
CA ASP A 100 2.53 -3.29 -4.74
C ASP A 100 1.31 -3.32 -3.81
N THR A 101 0.13 -3.14 -4.40
CA THR A 101 -1.13 -3.07 -3.66
C THR A 101 -1.46 -4.36 -2.91
N ASP A 102 -0.94 -5.51 -3.33
CA ASP A 102 -1.20 -6.79 -2.66
C ASP A 102 -0.48 -6.89 -1.31
N ARG A 103 0.55 -6.07 -1.08
CA ARG A 103 1.26 -5.95 0.22
C ARG A 103 0.56 -5.00 1.19
N SER A 104 -0.33 -4.14 0.71
CA SER A 104 -0.99 -3.14 1.54
C SER A 104 -1.85 -3.79 2.62
N VAL A 105 -1.63 -3.41 3.88
CA VAL A 105 -2.36 -3.98 5.01
C VAL A 105 -3.77 -3.40 5.10
N VAL A 106 -4.78 -4.26 4.92
CA VAL A 106 -6.18 -3.84 5.04
C VAL A 106 -6.69 -4.07 6.46
N LEU A 107 -6.78 -2.99 7.24
CA LEU A 107 -7.29 -3.03 8.61
C LEU A 107 -8.84 -3.11 8.65
N ALA A 108 -9.35 -3.72 9.71
CA ALA A 108 -10.77 -3.75 10.00
C ALA A 108 -11.26 -2.34 10.40
N PRO A 109 -12.50 -1.95 10.08
CA PRO A 109 -13.01 -0.63 10.42
C PRO A 109 -13.13 -0.46 11.94
N ALA A 110 -12.80 0.74 12.41
CA ALA A 110 -12.87 1.13 13.82
C ALA A 110 -13.74 2.37 14.01
N SER A 111 -14.20 2.58 15.25
CA SER A 111 -14.99 3.77 15.62
C SER A 111 -14.17 5.04 15.47
N VAL A 112 -14.77 6.07 14.88
CA VAL A 112 -14.15 7.37 14.66
C VAL A 112 -14.59 8.34 15.74
N GLU A 113 -13.62 8.88 16.46
CA GLU A 113 -13.83 9.96 17.43
C GLU A 113 -13.81 11.34 16.75
N ARG A 114 -14.36 12.37 17.39
CA ARG A 114 -14.53 13.71 16.78
C ARG A 114 -13.22 14.43 16.46
N ASP A 115 -12.16 14.14 17.19
CA ASP A 115 -10.84 14.77 17.07
C ASP A 115 -9.89 14.01 16.13
N ALA A 116 -10.33 12.86 15.62
CA ALA A 116 -9.62 12.06 14.65
C ALA A 116 -9.40 12.82 13.33
N PHE A 117 -8.39 12.37 12.59
CA PHE A 117 -8.03 12.92 11.30
C PHE A 117 -8.19 11.89 10.19
N VAL A 118 -8.54 12.38 9.01
CA VAL A 118 -8.44 11.62 7.76
C VAL A 118 -7.16 12.08 7.06
N PHE A 119 -6.26 11.15 6.74
CA PHE A 119 -5.07 11.46 5.96
C PHE A 119 -5.33 11.19 4.48
N GLU A 120 -5.01 12.14 3.61
CA GLU A 120 -5.22 12.04 2.17
C GLU A 120 -3.88 12.13 1.45
N GLY A 121 -3.13 11.02 1.43
CA GLY A 121 -1.91 10.89 0.65
C GLY A 121 -2.20 10.65 -0.84
N GLU A 122 -1.27 11.07 -1.70
CA GLU A 122 -1.38 10.91 -3.16
C GLU A 122 -0.75 9.61 -3.70
N GLY A 123 0.05 8.91 -2.88
CA GLY A 123 0.66 7.64 -3.28
C GLY A 123 1.54 6.99 -2.21
N PRO A 124 2.12 5.82 -2.52
CA PRO A 124 2.94 5.05 -1.56
C PRO A 124 4.14 5.83 -1.02
N LEU A 125 4.79 6.67 -1.85
CA LEU A 125 5.92 7.50 -1.40
C LEU A 125 5.53 8.46 -0.28
N GLU A 126 4.42 9.18 -0.46
CA GLU A 126 3.87 10.08 0.56
C GLU A 126 3.38 9.32 1.78
N ASP A 127 2.64 8.23 1.59
CA ASP A 127 2.09 7.42 2.67
C ASP A 127 3.20 6.84 3.57
N GLN A 128 4.24 6.26 2.97
CA GLN A 128 5.37 5.69 3.70
C GLN A 128 6.16 6.80 4.43
N THR A 129 6.36 7.95 3.79
CA THR A 129 7.04 9.11 4.39
C THR A 129 6.25 9.67 5.57
N PHE A 130 4.94 9.84 5.42
CA PHE A 130 4.04 10.30 6.48
C PHE A 130 3.98 9.30 7.64
N ALA A 131 3.82 8.01 7.35
CA ALA A 131 3.80 6.97 8.38
C ALA A 131 5.10 6.95 9.20
N ARG A 132 6.24 7.13 8.52
CA ARG A 132 7.54 7.25 9.20
C ARG A 132 7.62 8.48 10.09
N ALA A 133 7.14 9.64 9.64
CA ALA A 133 7.13 10.85 10.44
C ALA A 133 6.21 10.72 11.67
N ILE A 134 5.01 10.16 11.49
CA ILE A 134 4.03 9.92 12.57
C ILE A 134 4.57 8.93 13.61
N ALA A 135 5.27 7.88 13.19
CA ALA A 135 5.86 6.88 14.10
C ALA A 135 6.92 7.45 15.06
N ARG A 136 7.41 8.67 14.80
CA ARG A 136 8.38 9.36 15.66
C ARG A 136 7.73 10.25 16.71
N LEU A 137 6.41 10.43 16.67
CA LEU A 137 5.68 11.17 17.69
C LEU A 137 5.54 10.32 18.96
N ASP A 138 5.71 10.94 20.13
CA ASP A 138 5.46 10.28 21.42
C ASP A 138 4.00 9.78 21.55
N SER A 139 3.07 10.47 20.90
CA SER A 139 1.67 10.10 20.81
C SER A 139 1.11 10.45 19.43
N ALA A 140 0.98 9.44 18.56
CA ALA A 140 0.34 9.60 17.28
C ALA A 140 -1.17 9.89 17.44
N PRO A 141 -1.76 10.79 16.64
CA PRO A 141 -3.20 10.99 16.64
C PRO A 141 -3.94 9.79 16.00
N ALA A 142 -5.25 9.71 16.24
CA ALA A 142 -6.09 8.74 15.55
C ALA A 142 -6.24 9.15 14.07
N LEU A 143 -5.67 8.33 13.18
CA LEU A 143 -5.65 8.54 11.73
C LEU A 143 -6.49 7.47 11.04
N PHE A 144 -7.23 7.88 10.01
CA PHE A 144 -8.10 7.02 9.23
C PHE A 144 -7.94 7.27 7.73
N ASP A 145 -8.21 6.24 6.93
CA ASP A 145 -8.24 6.33 5.47
C ASP A 145 -9.49 7.12 5.02
N PRO A 146 -9.40 7.85 3.89
CA PRO A 146 -10.55 8.50 3.30
C PRO A 146 -11.52 7.45 2.77
N HIS A 147 -12.81 7.72 2.91
CA HIS A 147 -13.86 6.87 2.38
C HIS A 147 -14.88 7.73 1.63
N GLN A 148 -14.54 8.08 0.38
CA GLN A 148 -15.30 9.04 -0.44
C GLN A 148 -16.80 8.74 -0.55
N ALA A 149 -17.21 7.47 -0.48
CA ALA A 149 -18.63 7.13 -0.54
C ALA A 149 -19.45 7.59 0.69
N PHE A 150 -18.79 8.10 1.74
CA PHE A 150 -19.42 8.68 2.93
C PHE A 150 -19.47 10.22 2.90
N ALA A 151 -18.88 10.87 1.89
CA ALA A 151 -19.00 12.31 1.70
C ALA A 151 -20.49 12.73 1.66
N GLY A 152 -20.86 13.69 2.51
CA GLY A 152 -22.23 14.15 2.72
C GLY A 152 -22.85 13.74 4.06
N TYR A 153 -22.30 12.74 4.77
CA TYR A 153 -22.70 12.48 6.16
C TYR A 153 -22.14 13.56 7.09
N ALA A 154 -22.96 14.07 8.00
CA ALA A 154 -22.57 15.20 8.84
C ALA A 154 -21.36 14.88 9.73
N TRP A 155 -21.26 13.66 10.27
CA TRP A 155 -20.11 13.26 11.08
C TRP A 155 -18.83 13.13 10.25
N TYR A 156 -18.93 12.69 8.99
CA TYR A 156 -17.77 12.46 8.13
C TYR A 156 -17.23 13.78 7.58
N ASP A 157 -18.11 14.67 7.15
CA ASP A 157 -17.75 15.99 6.63
C ASP A 157 -17.21 16.94 7.72
N ALA A 158 -17.45 16.61 9.00
CA ALA A 158 -16.89 17.35 10.14
C ALA A 158 -15.46 16.92 10.51
N LEU A 159 -14.95 15.81 9.97
CA LEU A 159 -13.58 15.35 10.25
C LEU A 159 -12.55 16.28 9.63
N ARG A 160 -11.48 16.55 10.38
CA ARG A 160 -10.32 17.27 9.85
C ARG A 160 -9.54 16.36 8.91
N ARG A 161 -9.02 16.96 7.85
CA ARG A 161 -8.24 16.31 6.81
C ARG A 161 -6.81 16.80 6.85
N ILE A 162 -5.88 15.91 6.60
CA ILE A 162 -4.45 16.20 6.57
C ILE A 162 -3.93 15.80 5.20
N GLN A 163 -3.17 16.69 4.58
CA GLN A 163 -2.45 16.45 3.33
C GLN A 163 -1.00 16.91 3.48
N ILE A 164 -0.08 16.24 2.78
CA ILE A 164 1.30 16.74 2.68
C ILE A 164 1.28 17.94 1.73
N ARG A 165 1.76 19.07 2.22
CA ARG A 165 1.91 20.28 1.41
C ARG A 165 3.29 20.35 0.77
N SER A 166 4.32 20.04 1.54
CA SER A 166 5.71 20.17 1.13
C SER A 166 6.63 19.39 2.07
N TYR A 167 7.89 19.27 1.65
CA TYR A 167 8.99 18.80 2.48
C TYR A 167 9.97 19.94 2.71
N ARG A 168 10.58 19.97 3.90
CA ARG A 168 11.68 20.89 4.22
C ARG A 168 12.96 20.13 4.49
N MET A 169 14.05 20.64 3.95
CA MET A 169 15.38 20.10 4.13
C MET A 169 16.31 21.18 4.67
N GLU A 170 17.15 20.83 5.65
CA GLU A 170 18.22 21.69 6.12
C GLU A 170 19.59 21.03 5.89
N ILE A 171 20.51 21.74 5.24
CA ILE A 171 21.93 21.35 5.09
C ILE A 171 22.81 22.53 5.47
N ASP A 172 23.72 22.32 6.43
CA ASP A 172 24.71 23.31 6.89
C ASP A 172 24.10 24.68 7.24
N GLY A 173 22.86 24.67 7.77
CA GLY A 173 22.11 25.85 8.19
C GLY A 173 21.33 26.56 7.09
N ALA A 174 21.36 26.06 5.84
CA ALA A 174 20.49 26.52 4.76
C ALA A 174 19.23 25.62 4.69
N THR A 175 18.05 26.25 4.65
CA THR A 175 16.76 25.56 4.53
C THR A 175 16.18 25.73 3.15
N GLU A 176 15.70 24.64 2.57
CA GLU A 176 14.95 24.59 1.32
C GLU A 176 13.60 23.90 1.56
N GLU A 177 12.56 24.30 0.82
CA GLU A 177 11.22 23.71 0.89
C GLU A 177 10.74 23.42 -0.53
N ASN A 178 10.40 22.16 -0.81
CA ASN A 178 9.95 21.69 -2.11
C ASN A 178 8.61 20.94 -1.99
N GLN A 179 7.82 20.95 -3.06
CA GLN A 179 6.61 20.13 -3.14
C GLN A 179 6.98 18.65 -3.23
N PRO A 180 6.08 17.71 -2.91
CA PRO A 180 6.40 16.28 -2.86
C PRO A 180 7.10 15.73 -4.11
N PHE A 181 6.71 16.21 -5.30
CA PHE A 181 7.26 15.77 -6.59
C PHE A 181 8.48 16.58 -7.07
N ASP A 182 8.86 17.65 -6.37
CA ASP A 182 10.00 18.50 -6.72
C ASP A 182 11.25 18.02 -5.98
N LEU A 183 12.28 17.59 -6.73
CA LEU A 183 13.55 17.14 -6.18
C LEU A 183 14.38 18.31 -5.63
N PHE A 184 15.06 18.11 -4.50
CA PHE A 184 16.02 19.07 -3.93
C PHE A 184 17.35 19.10 -4.69
N GLY A 185 17.76 17.98 -5.28
CA GLY A 185 19.08 17.86 -5.91
C GLY A 185 20.23 17.99 -4.91
N ALA A 186 20.02 17.46 -3.70
CA ALA A 186 20.92 17.61 -2.57
C ALA A 186 22.23 16.82 -2.77
N ASN A 187 23.37 17.50 -2.64
CA ASN A 187 24.68 16.85 -2.66
C ASN A 187 25.13 16.48 -1.25
N GLY A 188 24.51 15.45 -0.67
CA GLY A 188 24.89 14.88 0.62
C GLY A 188 23.72 14.70 1.59
N ARG A 189 24.03 14.17 2.78
CA ARG A 189 23.01 13.86 3.79
C ARG A 189 22.53 15.12 4.51
N PRO A 190 21.21 15.35 4.62
CA PRO A 190 20.63 16.48 5.36
C PRO A 190 20.96 16.49 6.86
N ASP A 191 20.99 17.67 7.47
CA ASP A 191 21.01 17.81 8.93
C ASP A 191 19.61 17.58 9.54
N ARG A 192 18.56 18.03 8.84
CA ARG A 192 17.17 17.94 9.27
C ARG A 192 16.22 17.76 8.09
N LEU A 193 15.15 17.00 8.30
CA LEU A 193 14.05 16.81 7.35
C LEU A 193 12.72 17.01 8.06
N GLU A 194 11.78 17.68 7.41
CA GLU A 194 10.43 17.88 7.92
C GLU A 194 9.37 17.61 6.84
N VAL A 195 8.25 17.03 7.26
CA VAL A 195 7.02 16.92 6.48
C VAL A 195 6.09 18.04 6.92
N VAL A 196 5.72 18.91 5.98
CA VAL A 196 4.86 20.05 6.21
C VAL A 196 3.44 19.68 5.78
N LEU A 197 2.49 19.78 6.69
CA LEU A 197 1.12 19.34 6.48
C LEU A 197 0.14 20.51 6.48
N ASP A 198 -0.81 20.46 5.55
CA ASP A 198 -2.01 21.28 5.61
C ASP A 198 -3.10 20.53 6.39
N VAL A 199 -3.74 21.22 7.34
CA VAL A 199 -4.84 20.68 8.16
C VAL A 199 -6.12 21.46 7.89
N SER A 200 -7.16 20.77 7.40
CA SER A 200 -8.41 21.43 7.04
C SER A 200 -9.09 22.10 8.25
N GLY A 201 -9.61 23.31 8.04
CA GLY A 201 -10.40 24.05 9.04
C GLY A 201 -9.60 24.73 10.16
N SER A 202 -8.27 24.75 10.11
CA SER A 202 -7.41 25.49 11.06
C SER A 202 -7.00 26.86 10.53
N GLU A 203 -7.11 27.91 11.34
CA GLU A 203 -6.56 29.25 11.01
C GLU A 203 -5.03 29.31 11.15
N GLU A 204 -4.44 28.46 12.02
CA GLU A 204 -2.99 28.23 12.09
C GLU A 204 -2.64 27.02 11.21
N THR A 205 -1.94 27.30 10.11
CA THR A 205 -2.10 26.61 8.82
C THR A 205 -1.17 25.43 8.62
N GLU A 206 -0.21 25.23 9.52
CA GLU A 206 0.94 24.37 9.24
C GLU A 206 1.23 23.43 10.41
N TRP A 207 1.06 22.13 10.19
CA TRP A 207 1.56 21.11 11.11
C TRP A 207 2.85 20.51 10.56
N VAL A 208 3.96 20.75 11.26
CA VAL A 208 5.28 20.27 10.84
C VAL A 208 5.66 19.02 11.64
N LEU A 209 6.03 17.96 10.93
CA LEU A 209 6.53 16.72 11.52
C LEU A 209 8.01 16.53 11.17
N GLU A 210 8.85 16.28 12.17
CA GLU A 210 10.24 15.91 11.90
C GLU A 210 10.35 14.44 11.47
N THR A 211 11.14 14.19 10.43
CA THR A 211 11.48 12.83 9.96
C THR A 211 12.99 12.71 9.77
N ASP A 212 13.47 11.49 9.58
CA ASP A 212 14.88 11.20 9.29
C ASP A 212 15.11 10.58 7.90
N LEU A 213 14.03 10.34 7.15
CA LEU A 213 14.03 9.87 5.76
C LEU A 213 12.85 10.51 5.00
N ILE A 214 13.13 10.97 3.80
CA ILE A 214 12.15 11.36 2.77
C ILE A 214 12.60 10.72 1.45
N VAL A 215 11.67 10.18 0.68
CA VAL A 215 11.93 9.73 -0.70
C VAL A 215 10.99 10.49 -1.63
N GLN A 216 11.53 11.12 -2.66
CA GLN A 216 10.79 11.91 -3.63
C GLN A 216 11.08 11.43 -5.05
N GLY A 217 10.11 11.61 -5.94
CA GLY A 217 10.23 11.23 -7.33
C GLY A 217 8.88 10.90 -7.92
N PRO A 218 8.85 10.36 -9.15
CA PRO A 218 7.61 9.92 -9.76
C PRO A 218 7.03 8.72 -9.03
N ASP A 219 5.70 8.63 -9.00
CA ASP A 219 5.01 7.42 -8.55
C ASP A 219 5.42 6.23 -9.43
N HIS A 220 5.69 5.09 -8.79
CA HIS A 220 6.20 3.88 -9.44
C HIS A 220 7.52 4.09 -10.22
N GLY A 221 8.30 5.11 -9.83
CA GLY A 221 9.62 5.37 -10.40
C GLY A 221 10.63 4.26 -10.10
N ALA A 222 11.61 4.14 -10.99
CA ALA A 222 12.77 3.30 -10.73
C ALA A 222 13.67 3.92 -9.65
N LEU A 223 14.56 3.12 -9.06
CA LEU A 223 15.46 3.56 -7.98
C LEU A 223 16.40 4.71 -8.41
N ASP A 224 16.69 4.84 -9.70
CA ASP A 224 17.52 5.92 -10.27
C ASP A 224 16.73 7.19 -10.61
N GLU A 225 15.40 7.15 -10.55
CA GLU A 225 14.51 8.29 -10.81
C GLU A 225 14.06 9.00 -9.53
N VAL A 226 14.40 8.45 -8.36
CA VAL A 226 14.03 8.99 -7.05
C VAL A 226 15.21 9.63 -6.33
N GLU A 227 14.91 10.65 -5.52
CA GLU A 227 15.84 11.22 -4.57
C GLU A 227 15.57 10.67 -3.17
N ILE A 228 16.60 10.09 -2.55
CA ILE A 228 16.53 9.49 -1.22
C ILE A 228 17.30 10.38 -0.25
N LEU A 229 16.59 11.04 0.65
CA LEU A 229 17.15 11.96 1.63
C LEU A 229 17.16 11.30 3.00
N VAL A 230 18.34 10.96 3.51
CA VAL A 230 18.51 10.43 4.88
C VAL A 230 19.34 11.37 5.73
N THR A 231 18.78 11.84 6.83
CA THR A 231 19.50 12.78 7.72
C THR A 231 20.77 12.17 8.30
N LYS A 232 21.81 12.97 8.56
CA LYS A 232 23.09 12.54 9.18
C LYS A 232 22.90 11.81 10.52
N ARG A 233 21.80 12.08 11.24
CA ARG A 233 21.46 11.50 12.55
C ARG A 233 20.54 10.29 12.49
N SER A 234 20.08 9.92 11.29
CA SER A 234 19.20 8.77 11.12
C SER A 234 19.84 7.49 11.64
N ALA A 235 19.06 6.71 12.40
CA ALA A 235 19.44 5.39 12.87
C ALA A 235 18.95 4.27 11.93
N ILE A 236 18.43 4.62 10.76
CA ILE A 236 17.98 3.65 9.76
C ILE A 236 19.15 2.77 9.32
N THR A 237 18.93 1.46 9.30
CA THR A 237 19.89 0.49 8.76
C THR A 237 19.71 0.37 7.25
N PRO A 238 20.71 -0.14 6.50
CA PRO A 238 20.52 -0.46 5.09
C PRO A 238 19.30 -1.34 4.84
N SER A 239 19.12 -2.40 5.62
CA SER A 239 17.94 -3.27 5.54
C SER A 239 16.61 -2.54 5.81
N GLY A 240 16.61 -1.56 6.73
CA GLY A 240 15.43 -0.77 7.03
C GLY A 240 15.09 0.22 5.91
N LEU A 241 16.11 0.76 5.24
CA LEU A 241 15.92 1.60 4.05
C LEU A 241 15.45 0.77 2.86
N THR A 242 16.02 -0.42 2.64
CA THR A 242 15.54 -1.36 1.62
C THR A 242 14.07 -1.69 1.81
N ALA A 243 13.66 -2.07 3.02
CA ALA A 243 12.26 -2.38 3.30
C ALA A 243 11.34 -1.19 2.98
N PHE A 244 11.75 0.02 3.37
CA PHE A 244 11.04 1.24 3.02
C PHE A 244 10.93 1.44 1.50
N LEU A 245 12.03 1.29 0.75
CA LEU A 245 12.04 1.48 -0.71
C LEU A 245 11.20 0.43 -1.42
N VAL A 246 11.23 -0.82 -0.96
CA VAL A 246 10.37 -1.88 -1.49
C VAL A 246 8.89 -1.52 -1.27
N ASP A 247 8.51 -1.14 -0.05
CA ASP A 247 7.11 -0.78 0.22
C ASP A 247 6.69 0.48 -0.58
N ALA A 248 7.57 1.45 -0.75
CA ALA A 248 7.24 2.73 -1.39
C ALA A 248 7.30 2.70 -2.93
N LEU A 249 8.09 1.82 -3.56
CA LEU A 249 8.38 1.90 -5.01
C LEU A 249 8.17 0.58 -5.76
N TYR A 250 8.36 -0.57 -5.13
CA TYR A 250 8.27 -1.84 -5.85
C TYR A 250 6.82 -2.17 -6.23
N SER A 251 6.58 -2.31 -7.52
CA SER A 251 5.36 -2.88 -8.09
C SER A 251 5.75 -3.91 -9.15
N PRO A 252 5.28 -5.16 -9.07
CA PRO A 252 5.59 -6.16 -10.07
C PRO A 252 5.05 -5.75 -11.44
N SER A 253 5.78 -6.11 -12.49
CA SER A 253 5.36 -5.97 -13.88
C SER A 253 4.61 -7.21 -14.35
N ASP A 254 3.47 -7.00 -15.00
CA ASP A 254 2.70 -8.05 -15.68
C ASP A 254 3.32 -8.47 -17.04
N ASP A 255 4.46 -7.88 -17.42
CA ASP A 255 5.14 -8.24 -18.67
C ASP A 255 5.65 -9.68 -18.62
N ALA A 256 5.26 -10.47 -19.63
CA ALA A 256 5.65 -11.87 -19.75
C ALA A 256 7.18 -12.07 -19.85
N GLU A 257 7.93 -11.05 -20.24
CA GLU A 257 9.41 -11.09 -20.31
C GLU A 257 10.10 -10.63 -19.02
N ALA A 258 9.37 -10.09 -18.04
CA ALA A 258 9.93 -9.53 -16.79
C ALA A 258 10.32 -10.59 -15.74
N GLY A 259 10.08 -11.89 -16.01
CA GLY A 259 10.29 -12.97 -15.04
C GLY A 259 9.15 -13.10 -14.04
N SER A 260 9.20 -14.10 -13.16
CA SER A 260 8.15 -14.29 -12.14
C SER A 260 8.19 -13.20 -11.07
N ASP A 261 7.06 -12.92 -10.43
CA ASP A 261 6.93 -11.93 -9.34
C ASP A 261 8.02 -12.08 -8.26
N GLU A 262 8.31 -13.32 -7.82
CA GLU A 262 9.38 -13.58 -6.84
C GLU A 262 10.79 -13.20 -7.32
N GLN A 263 11.05 -13.29 -8.63
CA GLN A 263 12.34 -12.92 -9.20
C GLN A 263 12.46 -11.41 -9.29
N GLN A 264 11.39 -10.74 -9.75
CA GLN A 264 11.32 -9.28 -9.82
C GLN A 264 11.52 -8.66 -8.43
N GLU A 265 10.85 -9.17 -7.40
CA GLU A 265 10.98 -8.67 -6.03
C GLU A 265 12.41 -8.83 -5.51
N ARG A 266 13.04 -9.99 -5.77
CA ARG A 266 14.44 -10.22 -5.37
C ARG A 266 15.40 -9.28 -6.07
N TRP A 267 15.24 -9.06 -7.38
CA TRP A 267 16.11 -8.15 -8.12
C TRP A 267 15.99 -6.71 -7.63
N PHE A 268 14.76 -6.23 -7.45
CA PHE A 268 14.52 -4.89 -6.90
C PHE A 268 15.06 -4.77 -5.47
N SER A 269 14.83 -5.78 -4.63
CA SER A 269 15.30 -5.78 -3.24
C SER A 269 16.83 -5.74 -3.18
N ASP A 270 17.53 -6.54 -3.99
CA ASP A 270 18.99 -6.56 -4.08
C ASP A 270 19.52 -5.17 -4.48
N GLU A 271 18.93 -4.54 -5.51
CA GLU A 271 19.33 -3.21 -5.98
C GLU A 271 19.08 -2.12 -4.92
N ALA A 272 17.91 -2.15 -4.27
CA ALA A 272 17.57 -1.24 -3.18
C ALA A 272 18.49 -1.42 -1.97
N GLU A 273 18.93 -2.65 -1.68
CA GLU A 273 19.89 -2.95 -0.63
C GLU A 273 21.30 -2.45 -0.96
N ASP A 274 21.76 -2.55 -2.21
CA ASP A 274 23.04 -2.01 -2.65
C ASP A 274 23.04 -0.48 -2.56
N LEU A 275 21.96 0.16 -3.02
CA LEU A 275 21.75 1.61 -2.93
C LEU A 275 21.73 2.09 -1.47
N SER A 276 21.01 1.38 -0.61
CA SER A 276 20.88 1.72 0.80
C SER A 276 22.23 1.68 1.53
N ILE A 277 23.07 0.70 1.22
CA ILE A 277 24.43 0.61 1.75
C ILE A 277 25.28 1.78 1.26
N ALA A 278 25.29 2.03 -0.05
CA ALA A 278 26.09 3.09 -0.64
C ALA A 278 25.76 4.48 -0.07
N LEU A 279 24.48 4.70 0.29
CA LEU A 279 23.99 5.94 0.86
C LEU A 279 24.29 6.10 2.36
N LEU A 280 24.22 5.01 3.12
CA LEU A 280 24.33 5.06 4.59
C LEU A 280 25.74 4.82 5.11
N GLU A 281 26.55 4.04 4.39
CA GLU A 281 27.88 3.63 4.83
C GLU A 281 28.99 4.46 4.16
N THR A 282 30.16 4.48 4.79
CA THR A 282 31.36 5.01 4.13
C THR A 282 31.68 4.17 2.91
N ALA A 283 32.25 4.75 1.85
CA ALA A 283 32.61 4.02 0.62
C ALA A 283 33.35 2.69 0.87
N HIS A 284 34.23 2.62 1.87
CA HIS A 284 34.96 1.39 2.21
C HIS A 284 34.08 0.29 2.83
N ALA A 285 33.12 0.66 3.68
CA ALA A 285 32.18 -0.28 4.29
C ALA A 285 31.16 -0.78 3.27
N ALA A 286 30.73 0.10 2.35
CA ALA A 286 29.88 -0.25 1.23
C ALA A 286 30.54 -1.29 0.31
N ASP A 287 31.80 -1.08 -0.08
CA ASP A 287 32.57 -2.04 -0.87
C ASP A 287 32.70 -3.41 -0.16
N LEU A 288 32.94 -3.40 1.17
CA LEU A 288 33.04 -4.63 1.96
C LEU A 288 31.73 -5.41 1.98
N ASN A 289 30.60 -4.74 2.22
CA ASN A 289 29.30 -5.40 2.25
C ASN A 289 28.89 -5.92 0.87
N ALA A 290 29.16 -5.18 -0.21
CA ALA A 290 28.92 -5.66 -1.58
C ALA A 290 29.67 -6.98 -1.85
N ILE A 291 30.91 -7.09 -1.37
CA ILE A 291 31.69 -8.34 -1.47
C ILE A 291 31.05 -9.46 -0.63
N VAL A 292 30.67 -9.18 0.62
CA VAL A 292 30.03 -10.17 1.51
C VAL A 292 28.74 -10.72 0.89
N ARG A 293 27.90 -9.87 0.29
CA ARG A 293 26.66 -10.30 -0.36
C ARG A 293 26.87 -11.23 -1.54
N VAL A 294 27.81 -10.91 -2.43
CA VAL A 294 28.15 -11.82 -3.53
C VAL A 294 28.59 -13.17 -2.96
N VAL A 295 29.30 -13.17 -1.83
CA VAL A 295 29.67 -14.42 -1.15
C VAL A 295 28.45 -15.14 -0.57
N GLU A 296 27.56 -14.47 0.15
CA GLU A 296 26.36 -15.07 0.73
C GLU A 296 25.39 -15.60 -0.33
N ARG A 297 25.19 -14.88 -1.44
CA ARG A 297 24.25 -15.26 -2.49
C ARG A 297 24.79 -16.35 -3.41
N GLU A 298 26.03 -16.20 -3.88
CA GLU A 298 26.57 -17.03 -4.96
C GLU A 298 27.52 -18.14 -4.48
N LEU A 299 28.14 -17.96 -3.32
CA LEU A 299 29.26 -18.79 -2.88
C LEU A 299 28.96 -19.61 -1.63
N ILE A 300 28.16 -19.12 -0.67
CA ILE A 300 28.03 -19.77 0.64
C ILE A 300 27.44 -21.18 0.54
N TRP A 301 26.51 -21.40 -0.38
CA TRP A 301 25.88 -22.70 -0.63
C TRP A 301 26.83 -23.70 -1.31
N ARG A 302 27.97 -23.24 -1.84
CA ARG A 302 29.04 -24.09 -2.39
C ARG A 302 30.05 -24.50 -1.33
N VAL A 303 30.03 -23.87 -0.16
CA VAL A 303 30.92 -24.19 0.97
C VAL A 303 30.26 -25.30 1.80
N PRO A 304 30.91 -26.47 2.00
CA PRO A 304 30.41 -27.49 2.90
C PRO A 304 30.23 -26.95 4.32
N ARG A 305 29.19 -27.39 5.03
CA ARG A 305 28.79 -26.84 6.34
C ARG A 305 29.87 -26.87 7.44
N GLU A 306 30.83 -27.78 7.34
CA GLU A 306 31.92 -27.92 8.33
C GLU A 306 33.29 -27.45 7.80
N ASP A 307 33.34 -26.96 6.57
CA ASP A 307 34.57 -26.45 5.97
C ASP A 307 34.60 -24.92 6.02
N ALA A 308 35.82 -24.37 6.12
CA ALA A 308 36.06 -22.95 5.93
C ALA A 308 36.86 -22.76 4.65
N ILE A 309 36.44 -21.82 3.81
CA ILE A 309 37.21 -21.40 2.64
C ILE A 309 37.80 -20.02 2.88
N LEU A 310 39.02 -19.81 2.39
CA LEU A 310 39.62 -18.49 2.32
C LEU A 310 39.62 -18.04 0.86
N ILE A 311 38.86 -16.98 0.56
CA ILE A 311 38.91 -16.30 -0.74
C ILE A 311 39.85 -15.11 -0.60
N ARG A 312 40.96 -15.14 -1.34
CA ARG A 312 41.91 -14.04 -1.42
C ARG A 312 41.84 -13.40 -2.80
N ILE A 313 41.60 -12.10 -2.84
CA ILE A 313 41.57 -11.30 -4.07
C ILE A 313 42.71 -10.28 -4.00
N GLU A 314 43.76 -10.50 -4.79
CA GLU A 314 44.91 -9.59 -4.87
C GLU A 314 45.14 -9.20 -6.33
N HIS A 315 45.28 -7.90 -6.62
CA HIS A 315 45.53 -7.39 -7.98
C HIS A 315 44.54 -7.91 -9.04
N ARG A 316 43.25 -8.00 -8.69
CA ARG A 316 42.16 -8.58 -9.52
C ARG A 316 42.37 -10.06 -9.90
N LYS A 317 43.21 -10.79 -9.16
CA LYS A 317 43.33 -12.25 -9.25
C LYS A 317 42.68 -12.88 -8.03
N ILE A 318 41.93 -13.95 -8.28
CA ILE A 318 41.21 -14.69 -7.24
C ILE A 318 41.96 -16.00 -6.98
N SER A 319 42.21 -16.29 -5.70
CA SER A 319 42.68 -17.60 -5.22
C SER A 319 41.78 -18.08 -4.10
N VAL A 320 41.48 -19.38 -4.10
CA VAL A 320 40.60 -20.02 -3.12
C VAL A 320 41.34 -21.17 -2.45
N GLU A 321 41.37 -21.16 -1.12
CA GLU A 321 41.95 -22.22 -0.28
C GLU A 321 40.84 -22.88 0.56
N GLY A 322 41.04 -24.15 0.96
CA GLY A 322 40.14 -24.84 1.90
C GLY A 322 39.03 -25.71 1.30
N LEU A 323 38.81 -25.68 -0.02
CA LEU A 323 37.92 -26.64 -0.71
C LEU A 323 38.65 -27.97 -0.93
N SER A 324 38.36 -28.96 -0.09
CA SER A 324 38.82 -30.33 -0.34
C SER A 324 38.10 -30.90 -1.57
N PRO A 325 38.80 -31.56 -2.51
CA PRO A 325 38.13 -32.22 -3.62
C PRO A 325 37.15 -33.28 -3.09
N PRO A 326 35.97 -33.46 -3.71
CA PRO A 326 35.05 -34.50 -3.29
C PRO A 326 35.79 -35.84 -3.31
N VAL A 327 35.79 -36.52 -2.17
CA VAL A 327 36.41 -37.84 -2.00
C VAL A 327 35.66 -38.82 -2.90
N GLY A 328 36.15 -39.03 -4.12
CA GLY A 328 35.50 -39.98 -5.03
C GLY A 328 35.79 -39.86 -6.52
N VAL A 329 37.03 -39.68 -6.97
CA VAL A 329 37.48 -40.28 -8.23
C VAL A 329 38.94 -40.74 -8.07
N SER A 330 39.11 -41.98 -7.64
CA SER A 330 40.39 -42.69 -7.75
C SER A 330 40.72 -42.87 -9.23
N SER A 331 41.74 -42.16 -9.71
CA SER A 331 42.35 -42.44 -11.00
C SER A 331 43.09 -43.78 -10.89
N ALA A 332 42.51 -44.85 -11.44
CA ALA A 332 43.19 -46.13 -11.60
C ALA A 332 44.42 -45.95 -12.52
N PRO A 333 45.60 -46.50 -12.17
CA PRO A 333 46.78 -46.40 -13.01
C PRO A 333 46.64 -47.30 -14.25
N ARG A 334 47.01 -46.78 -15.42
CA ARG A 334 47.23 -47.56 -16.64
C ARG A 334 48.35 -48.57 -16.41
N ALA A 335 48.05 -49.85 -16.52
CA ALA A 335 49.05 -50.91 -16.59
C ALA A 335 49.67 -50.93 -18.00
N THR A 336 50.99 -50.75 -18.06
CA THR A 336 51.84 -51.16 -19.18
C THR A 336 52.18 -52.64 -19.06
N THR A 337 51.73 -53.43 -20.04
CA THR A 337 52.51 -54.42 -20.82
C THR A 337 51.71 -54.83 -22.02
#